data_AF-A0A0R3QED9-F1
#
_entry.id   AF-A0A0R3QED9-F1
#
_cell.length_a   1.000
_cell.length_b   1.000
_cell.length_c   1.000
_cell.angle_alpha   90.00
_cell.angle_beta   90.00
_cell.angle_gamma   90.00
#
_symmetry.space_group_name_H-M   'P 1'
#
loop_
_entity.id
_entity.type
_entity.pdbx_description
1 polymer ?
#
loop_
_entity_poly.entity_id
_entity_poly.type
_entity_poly.pdbx_seq_one_letter_code
_entity_poly.pdbx_strand_id
1 'polypeptide(L)'
;FANAHTSNAKQITKSPDVSYKKTLNANSVPLQIALRKRKYDFGKSDQAVAELLQTLGCMERENLKIDMRELSGKLYLAPLTTLGNLPFRRLCVDFGVEITCSEMGICTNYLNGTSSEWSLLKRHPNEKYFGVQLAGGYPDSMSRAAQIIAENEQIDFIDINCGCPIDLVNEKGGGCSLALRSNKLVEVMKTMSKVIGNTPLTLKLRTGIKEGVYTAHQTISKVVKYCPPQLITLHPRSKYLFQIDFLFCRNFFF
;
A
#
# COMPACT_ATOMS: atom_id res chain seq x y z
N PHE A 1 -35.76 -18.06 7.13
CA PHE A 1 -35.35 -16.64 7.13
C PHE A 1 -36.49 -15.62 7.05
N ALA A 2 -37.70 -15.99 6.60
CA ALA A 2 -38.83 -15.03 6.48
C ALA A 2 -39.75 -14.90 7.73
N ASN A 3 -39.49 -15.63 8.83
CA ASN A 3 -40.34 -15.61 10.03
C ASN A 3 -39.66 -14.97 11.27
N ALA A 4 -38.55 -14.25 11.10
CA ALA A 4 -37.83 -13.67 12.24
C ALA A 4 -38.41 -12.33 12.75
N HIS A 5 -39.46 -11.79 12.11
CA HIS A 5 -39.91 -10.43 12.38
C HIS A 5 -41.43 -10.27 12.32
N THR A 6 -42.18 -10.85 13.26
CA THR A 6 -43.52 -10.35 13.68
C THR A 6 -44.00 -11.09 14.94
N SER A 7 -43.19 -11.16 16.00
CA SER A 7 -43.76 -11.27 17.34
C SER A 7 -43.92 -9.85 17.89
N ASN A 8 -44.90 -9.63 18.77
CA ASN A 8 -45.17 -8.36 19.48
C ASN A 8 -44.01 -7.89 20.40
N ALA A 9 -42.76 -8.22 20.08
CA ALA A 9 -41.56 -7.82 20.77
C ALA A 9 -41.21 -6.39 20.37
N LYS A 10 -41.33 -5.47 21.34
CA LYS A 10 -40.79 -4.11 21.29
C LYS A 10 -39.46 -4.12 20.54
N GLN A 11 -39.39 -3.40 19.42
CA GLN A 11 -38.16 -3.26 18.64
C GLN A 11 -37.06 -2.77 19.59
N ILE A 12 -36.11 -3.66 19.93
CA ILE A 12 -35.00 -3.32 20.81
C ILE A 12 -34.14 -2.34 20.03
N THR A 13 -34.25 -1.06 20.37
CA THR A 13 -33.41 -0.02 19.81
C THR A 13 -32.03 -0.21 20.45
N LYS A 14 -31.09 -0.79 19.69
CA LYS A 14 -29.69 -0.84 20.11
C LYS A 14 -29.04 0.48 19.76
N SER A 15 -28.91 1.35 20.75
CA SER A 15 -27.99 2.48 20.67
C SER A 15 -26.57 1.95 20.85
N PRO A 16 -25.61 2.31 19.98
CA PRO A 16 -24.22 1.94 20.22
C PRO A 16 -23.74 2.62 21.51
N ASP A 17 -23.02 1.88 22.36
CA ASP A 17 -22.44 2.41 23.60
C ASP A 17 -21.43 3.53 23.34
N VAL A 18 -20.86 3.55 22.12
CA VAL A 18 -19.86 4.54 21.68
C VAL A 18 -20.47 5.42 20.59
N SER A 19 -20.27 6.73 20.72
CA SER A 19 -20.68 7.70 19.71
C SER A 19 -19.98 7.46 18.37
N TYR A 20 -20.68 7.76 17.28
CA TYR A 20 -20.12 7.64 15.94
C TYR A 20 -18.89 8.55 15.77
N LYS A 21 -17.78 7.96 15.33
CA LYS A 21 -16.57 8.69 14.94
C LYS A 21 -16.52 8.79 13.42
N LYS A 22 -16.36 10.02 12.90
CA LYS A 22 -16.31 10.27 11.46
C LYS A 22 -15.09 9.62 10.83
N THR A 23 -15.31 8.88 9.74
CA THR A 23 -14.25 8.33 8.90
C THR A 23 -13.42 9.45 8.25
N LEU A 24 -12.11 9.34 8.33
CA LEU A 24 -11.11 10.18 7.66
C LEU A 24 -11.00 9.80 6.18
N ASN A 25 -10.43 10.66 5.35
CA ASN A 25 -10.23 10.42 3.90
C ASN A 25 -11.55 10.16 3.14
N ALA A 26 -12.67 10.66 3.68
CA ALA A 26 -14.00 10.39 3.14
C ALA A 26 -14.46 11.39 2.07
N ASN A 27 -13.76 12.53 1.90
CA ASN A 27 -14.17 13.62 1.03
C ASN A 27 -13.29 13.76 -0.22
N SER A 28 -13.15 12.68 -0.99
CA SER A 28 -12.30 12.67 -2.19
C SER A 28 -13.02 13.06 -3.49
N VAL A 29 -14.32 13.35 -3.46
CA VAL A 29 -15.12 13.66 -4.67
C VAL A 29 -14.58 14.88 -5.44
N PRO A 30 -14.26 16.03 -4.82
CA PRO A 30 -13.72 17.17 -5.54
C PRO A 30 -12.39 16.84 -6.24
N LEU A 31 -11.53 16.08 -5.54
CA LEU A 31 -10.23 15.63 -6.05
C LEU A 31 -10.39 14.67 -7.24
N GLN A 32 -11.31 13.71 -7.15
CA GLN A 32 -11.66 12.82 -8.27
C GLN A 32 -12.13 13.60 -9.49
N ILE A 33 -12.95 14.65 -9.31
CA ILE A 33 -13.40 15.51 -10.39
C ILE A 33 -12.21 16.27 -11.02
N ALA A 34 -11.30 16.79 -10.20
CA ALA A 34 -10.11 17.48 -10.67
C ALA A 34 -9.22 16.55 -11.52
N LEU A 35 -9.04 15.30 -11.09
CA LEU A 35 -8.27 14.28 -11.80
C LEU A 35 -8.90 13.92 -13.16
N ARG A 36 -10.21 13.65 -13.18
CA ARG A 36 -10.95 13.38 -14.43
C ARG A 36 -10.89 14.55 -15.42
N LYS A 37 -10.87 15.78 -14.91
CA LYS A 37 -10.71 17.01 -15.71
C LYS A 37 -9.24 17.35 -16.01
N ARG A 38 -8.27 16.53 -15.59
CA ARG A 38 -6.83 16.76 -15.74
C ARG A 38 -6.37 18.11 -15.19
N LYS A 39 -6.93 18.54 -14.05
CA LYS A 39 -6.63 19.81 -13.38
C LYS A 39 -5.72 19.67 -12.17
N TYR A 40 -5.34 18.45 -11.79
CA TYR A 40 -4.39 18.24 -10.71
C TYR A 40 -2.97 18.50 -11.18
N ASP A 41 -2.17 19.19 -10.37
CA ASP A 41 -0.78 19.50 -10.68
C ASP A 41 0.16 18.34 -10.28
N PHE A 42 0.80 17.74 -11.28
CA PHE A 42 1.77 16.67 -11.10
C PHE A 42 3.22 17.15 -11.31
N GLY A 43 3.48 18.45 -11.25
CA GLY A 43 4.81 19.04 -11.50
C GLY A 43 5.94 18.38 -10.71
N LYS A 44 5.72 18.04 -9.43
CA LYS A 44 6.71 17.30 -8.61
C LYS A 44 7.04 15.92 -9.19
N SER A 45 6.01 15.17 -9.58
CA SER A 45 6.17 13.84 -10.18
C SER A 45 6.83 13.91 -11.56
N ASP A 46 6.45 14.90 -12.36
CA ASP A 46 6.98 15.09 -13.71
C ASP A 46 8.45 15.47 -13.66
N GLN A 47 8.83 16.36 -12.73
CA GLN A 47 10.22 16.69 -12.45
C GLN A 47 11.01 15.48 -11.93
N ALA A 48 10.45 14.73 -10.96
CA ALA A 48 11.11 13.55 -10.40
C ALA A 48 11.41 12.48 -11.46
N VAL A 49 10.51 12.30 -12.44
CA VAL A 49 10.70 11.39 -13.57
C VAL A 49 11.74 11.93 -14.56
N ALA A 50 11.72 13.23 -14.86
CA ALA A 50 12.69 13.84 -15.77
C ALA A 50 14.14 13.73 -15.25
N GLU A 51 14.35 13.85 -13.94
CA GLU A 51 15.66 13.78 -13.29
C GLU A 51 16.18 12.35 -13.06
N LEU A 52 15.37 11.32 -13.37
CA LEU A 52 15.65 9.93 -13.02
C LEU A 52 17.01 9.43 -13.57
N LEU A 53 17.38 9.88 -14.76
CA LEU A 53 18.65 9.52 -15.41
C LEU A 53 19.88 10.23 -14.81
N GLN A 54 19.66 11.29 -14.04
CA GLN A 54 20.72 12.16 -13.51
C GLN A 54 21.07 11.84 -12.04
N THR A 55 20.24 11.06 -11.34
CA THR A 55 20.41 10.83 -9.88
C THR A 55 20.95 9.44 -9.54
N LEU A 56 22.12 9.41 -8.92
CA LEU A 56 22.72 8.23 -8.27
C LEU A 56 22.16 8.05 -6.84
N GLY A 57 20.96 7.49 -6.73
CA GLY A 57 20.35 7.15 -5.43
C GLY A 57 18.99 7.82 -5.23
N CYS A 58 18.40 7.68 -4.04
CA CYS A 58 17.28 8.50 -3.58
C CYS A 58 17.81 9.73 -2.82
N MET A 59 17.03 10.81 -2.75
CA MET A 59 17.39 11.94 -1.90
C MET A 59 17.38 11.51 -0.42
N GLU A 60 18.30 12.05 0.38
CA GLU A 60 18.16 11.97 1.84
C GLU A 60 16.80 12.59 2.20
N ARG A 61 15.92 11.78 2.80
CA ARG A 61 14.59 12.25 3.17
C ARG A 61 14.70 13.07 4.43
N GLU A 62 13.86 14.11 4.52
CA GLU A 62 13.59 14.81 5.77
C GLU A 62 13.21 13.84 6.90
N ASN A 63 13.21 14.32 8.14
CA ASN A 63 12.75 13.54 9.30
C ASN A 63 11.40 12.89 9.00
N LEU A 64 11.42 11.55 8.92
CA LEU A 64 10.25 10.75 8.58
C LEU A 64 9.12 11.03 9.57
N LYS A 65 7.87 11.07 9.08
CA LYS A 65 6.68 11.21 9.92
C LYS A 65 6.61 10.13 11.01
N ILE A 66 7.17 8.96 10.72
CA ILE A 66 7.21 7.80 11.60
C ILE A 66 8.50 7.04 11.35
N ASP A 67 9.19 6.68 12.42
CA ASP A 67 10.27 5.72 12.33
C ASP A 67 9.69 4.30 12.40
N MET A 68 9.84 3.53 11.31
CA MET A 68 9.35 2.15 11.24
C MET A 68 9.98 1.23 12.28
N ARG A 69 11.15 1.59 12.84
CA ARG A 69 11.82 0.84 13.91
C ARG A 69 11.03 0.88 15.22
N GLU A 70 10.32 1.98 15.49
CA GLU A 70 9.44 2.13 16.66
C GLU A 70 8.17 1.27 16.57
N LEU A 71 7.94 0.66 15.41
CA LEU A 71 6.83 -0.26 15.17
C LEU A 71 7.25 -1.73 15.33
N SER A 72 8.49 -1.99 15.73
CA SER A 72 8.97 -3.35 16.03
C SER A 72 8.09 -4.05 17.07
N GLY A 73 7.78 -5.33 16.83
CA GLY A 73 6.93 -6.14 17.70
C GLY A 73 5.42 -5.88 17.58
N LYS A 74 4.98 -4.86 16.82
CA LYS A 74 3.56 -4.57 16.62
C LYS A 74 2.92 -5.50 15.59
N LEU A 75 1.65 -5.82 15.78
CA LEU A 75 0.89 -6.65 14.85
C LEU A 75 0.52 -5.85 13.59
N TYR A 76 0.97 -6.34 12.44
CA TYR A 76 0.70 -5.78 11.12
C TYR A 76 -0.36 -6.60 10.39
N LEU A 77 -1.50 -6.00 10.08
CA LEU A 77 -2.51 -6.59 9.21
C LEU A 77 -2.08 -6.45 7.74
N ALA A 78 -1.79 -7.59 7.12
CA ALA A 78 -1.41 -7.63 5.72
C ALA A 78 -2.48 -6.98 4.82
N PRO A 79 -2.09 -6.33 3.72
CA PRO A 79 -3.04 -5.84 2.72
C PRO A 79 -3.68 -7.05 2.01
N LEU A 80 -5.01 -7.17 2.14
CA LEU A 80 -5.81 -8.25 1.58
C LEU A 80 -6.75 -7.69 0.51
N THR A 81 -6.47 -7.97 -0.77
CA THR A 81 -7.40 -7.61 -1.85
C THR A 81 -8.75 -8.30 -1.62
N THR A 82 -9.84 -7.59 -1.87
CA THR A 82 -11.27 -7.94 -1.72
C THR A 82 -11.80 -8.16 -0.31
N LEU A 83 -10.94 -8.28 0.70
CA LEU A 83 -11.34 -8.53 2.10
C LEU A 83 -10.86 -7.45 3.08
N GLY A 84 -9.74 -6.79 2.79
CA GLY A 84 -9.06 -5.81 3.66
C GLY A 84 -9.72 -4.43 3.73
N ASN A 85 -11.05 -4.37 3.58
CA ASN A 85 -11.80 -3.12 3.61
C ASN A 85 -11.86 -2.50 5.01
N LEU A 86 -12.28 -1.22 5.09
CA LEU A 86 -12.28 -0.48 6.35
C LEU A 86 -13.01 -1.19 7.51
N PRO A 87 -14.25 -1.72 7.35
CA PRO A 87 -14.91 -2.49 8.40
C PRO A 87 -14.08 -3.66 8.93
N PHE A 88 -13.45 -4.43 8.04
CA PHE A 88 -12.61 -5.57 8.44
C PHE A 88 -11.37 -5.11 9.21
N ARG A 89 -10.66 -4.09 8.72
CA ARG A 89 -9.47 -3.57 9.42
C ARG A 89 -9.80 -3.03 10.80
N ARG A 90 -10.95 -2.34 10.95
CA ARG A 90 -11.45 -1.88 12.25
C ARG A 90 -11.68 -3.03 13.22
N LEU A 91 -12.32 -4.10 12.75
CA LEU A 91 -12.53 -5.29 13.57
C LEU A 91 -11.19 -5.89 14.02
N CYS A 92 -10.21 -5.98 13.12
CA CYS A 92 -8.88 -6.47 13.47
C CYS A 92 -8.16 -5.57 14.51
N VAL A 93 -8.35 -4.26 14.44
CA VAL A 93 -7.84 -3.32 15.47
C VAL A 93 -8.44 -3.64 16.83
N ASP A 94 -9.73 -3.94 16.90
CA ASP A 94 -10.39 -4.34 18.16
C ASP A 94 -9.84 -5.67 18.71
N PHE A 95 -9.24 -6.51 17.86
CA PHE A 95 -8.51 -7.74 18.22
C PHE A 95 -7.00 -7.54 18.42
N GLY A 96 -6.50 -6.30 18.47
CA GLY A 96 -5.11 -5.98 18.82
C GLY A 96 -4.15 -5.70 17.66
N VAL A 97 -4.64 -5.61 16.42
CA VAL A 97 -3.82 -5.09 15.31
C VAL A 97 -3.50 -3.61 15.54
N GLU A 98 -2.23 -3.23 15.40
CA GLU A 98 -1.79 -1.84 15.54
C GLU A 98 -1.46 -1.17 14.20
N ILE A 99 -0.98 -1.95 13.22
CA ILE A 99 -0.63 -1.45 11.90
C ILE A 99 -1.60 -2.05 10.88
N THR A 100 -2.26 -1.17 10.15
CA THR A 100 -3.23 -1.51 9.12
C THR A 100 -2.74 -1.00 7.77
N CYS A 101 -3.11 -1.71 6.71
CA CYS A 101 -2.81 -1.32 5.35
C CYS A 101 -4.06 -1.44 4.50
N SER A 102 -4.28 -0.50 3.58
CA SER A 102 -5.37 -0.59 2.61
C SER A 102 -5.28 -1.87 1.78
N GLU A 103 -6.38 -2.22 1.12
CA GLU A 103 -6.27 -3.15 0.00
C GLU A 103 -5.30 -2.58 -1.06
N MET A 104 -4.77 -3.47 -1.90
CA MET A 104 -3.93 -3.07 -3.03
C MET A 104 -4.72 -2.18 -3.98
N GLY A 105 -4.29 -0.92 -4.12
CA GLY A 105 -4.87 0.01 -5.06
C GLY A 105 -4.05 0.14 -6.36
N ILE A 106 -4.72 0.13 -7.51
CA ILE A 106 -4.07 0.28 -8.82
C ILE A 106 -3.82 1.77 -9.11
N CYS A 107 -2.56 2.16 -9.30
CA CYS A 107 -2.17 3.56 -9.48
C CYS A 107 -2.94 4.29 -10.58
N THR A 108 -3.15 3.65 -11.74
CA THR A 108 -3.90 4.26 -12.84
C THR A 108 -5.36 4.53 -12.50
N ASN A 109 -5.97 3.72 -11.63
CA ASN A 109 -7.36 3.93 -11.21
C ASN A 109 -7.49 5.13 -10.26
N TYR A 110 -6.49 5.36 -9.40
CA TYR A 110 -6.44 6.61 -8.61
C TYR A 110 -6.36 7.82 -9.52
N LEU A 111 -5.45 7.80 -10.52
CA LEU A 111 -5.25 8.88 -11.47
C LEU A 111 -6.47 9.15 -12.36
N ASN A 112 -7.25 8.11 -12.68
CA ASN A 112 -8.53 8.24 -13.39
C ASN A 112 -9.69 8.73 -12.49
N GLY A 113 -9.44 8.92 -11.19
CA GLY A 113 -10.46 9.32 -10.24
C GLY A 113 -11.52 8.25 -10.01
N THR A 114 -11.22 6.95 -10.14
CA THR A 114 -12.22 5.88 -10.02
C THR A 114 -12.74 5.76 -8.59
N SER A 115 -14.04 5.98 -8.36
CA SER A 115 -14.62 6.10 -7.01
C SER A 115 -14.36 4.88 -6.11
N SER A 116 -14.38 3.67 -6.67
CA SER A 116 -14.09 2.43 -5.92
C SER A 116 -12.65 2.39 -5.40
N GLU A 117 -11.69 2.88 -6.18
CA GLU A 117 -10.27 2.93 -5.81
C GLU A 117 -10.05 3.90 -4.65
N TRP A 118 -10.64 5.09 -4.75
CA TRP A 118 -10.58 6.12 -3.72
C TRP A 118 -11.25 5.69 -2.41
N SER A 119 -12.18 4.74 -2.45
CA SER A 119 -12.80 4.20 -1.25
C SER A 119 -11.83 3.38 -0.37
N LEU A 120 -10.74 2.85 -0.96
CA LEU A 120 -9.71 2.08 -0.25
C LEU A 120 -8.90 2.95 0.71
N LEU A 121 -8.85 4.27 0.46
CA LEU A 121 -8.10 5.24 1.26
C LEU A 121 -8.81 5.66 2.55
N LYS A 122 -10.09 5.28 2.69
CA LYS A 122 -10.88 5.59 3.89
C LYS A 122 -10.24 4.97 5.12
N ARG A 123 -10.12 5.79 6.17
CA ARG A 123 -9.49 5.45 7.44
C ARG A 123 -10.45 5.77 8.58
N HIS A 124 -10.57 4.89 9.56
CA HIS A 124 -11.29 5.19 10.80
C HIS A 124 -10.32 5.69 11.87
N PRO A 125 -10.74 6.61 12.76
CA PRO A 125 -9.85 7.16 13.80
C PRO A 125 -9.27 6.16 14.81
N ASN A 126 -9.74 4.90 14.83
CA ASN A 126 -9.14 3.85 15.69
C ASN A 126 -7.92 3.17 15.03
N GLU A 127 -7.71 3.34 13.72
CA GLU A 127 -6.52 2.84 13.04
C GLU A 127 -5.32 3.72 13.43
N LYS A 128 -4.46 3.19 14.32
CA LYS A 128 -3.29 3.90 14.89
C LYS A 128 -2.24 4.22 13.83
N TYR A 129 -1.85 3.20 13.05
CA TYR A 129 -0.99 3.34 11.88
C TYR A 129 -1.71 2.80 10.65
N PHE A 130 -1.96 3.65 9.67
CA PHE A 130 -2.65 3.29 8.43
C PHE A 130 -1.80 3.63 7.20
N GLY A 131 -1.40 2.60 6.46
CA GLY A 131 -0.71 2.78 5.18
C GLY A 131 -1.56 2.44 3.97
N VAL A 132 -1.12 2.92 2.82
CA VAL A 132 -1.78 2.65 1.53
C VAL A 132 -0.85 1.84 0.64
N GLN A 133 -1.35 0.71 0.16
CA GLN A 133 -0.61 -0.14 -0.77
C GLN A 133 -0.93 0.22 -2.23
N LEU A 134 0.11 0.56 -2.99
CA LEU A 134 0.04 0.90 -4.41
C LEU A 134 0.58 -0.21 -5.30
N ALA A 135 -0.12 -0.47 -6.40
CA ALA A 135 0.29 -1.40 -7.45
C ALA A 135 0.35 -0.71 -8.82
N GLY A 136 1.47 -0.92 -9.49
CA GLY A 136 1.78 -0.40 -10.82
C GLY A 136 3.19 -0.83 -11.20
N GLY A 137 3.61 -0.51 -12.42
CA GLY A 137 4.87 -0.98 -12.98
C GLY A 137 5.80 0.11 -13.51
N TYR A 138 5.40 1.38 -13.42
CA TYR A 138 6.05 2.48 -14.12
C TYR A 138 6.27 3.70 -13.21
N PRO A 139 7.44 4.35 -13.26
CA PRO A 139 7.79 5.46 -12.38
C PRO A 139 6.83 6.65 -12.44
N ASP A 140 6.27 6.94 -13.61
CA ASP A 140 5.35 8.06 -13.86
C ASP A 140 4.00 7.88 -13.15
N SER A 141 3.36 6.73 -13.35
CA SER A 141 2.05 6.43 -12.78
C SER A 141 2.13 6.20 -11.27
N MET A 142 3.22 5.54 -10.81
CA MET A 142 3.45 5.28 -9.40
C MET A 142 3.77 6.57 -8.62
N SER A 143 4.65 7.44 -9.13
CA SER A 143 4.97 8.71 -8.46
C SER A 143 3.76 9.63 -8.41
N ARG A 144 3.04 9.79 -9.52
CA ARG A 144 1.82 10.61 -9.57
C ARG A 144 0.79 10.12 -8.56
N ALA A 145 0.51 8.82 -8.52
CA ALA A 145 -0.43 8.24 -7.55
C ALA A 145 0.05 8.44 -6.10
N ALA A 146 1.34 8.29 -5.83
CA ALA A 146 1.90 8.53 -4.51
C ALA A 146 1.80 10.02 -4.10
N GLN A 147 2.05 10.94 -5.03
CA GLN A 147 1.95 12.38 -4.82
C GLN A 147 0.53 12.78 -4.41
N ILE A 148 -0.49 12.42 -5.20
CA ILE A 148 -1.88 12.80 -4.88
C ILE A 148 -2.34 12.24 -3.53
N ILE A 149 -1.90 11.04 -3.16
CA ILE A 149 -2.31 10.43 -1.89
C ILE A 149 -1.59 11.11 -0.73
N ALA A 150 -0.27 11.32 -0.83
CA ALA A 150 0.51 11.96 0.21
C ALA A 150 0.09 13.43 0.46
N GLU A 151 -0.34 14.15 -0.58
CA GLU A 151 -0.73 15.55 -0.47
C GLU A 151 -2.16 15.76 0.04
N ASN A 152 -3.06 14.78 -0.13
CA ASN A 152 -4.49 14.99 0.11
C ASN A 152 -5.10 14.07 1.17
N GLU A 153 -4.42 12.99 1.57
CA GLU A 153 -5.00 11.96 2.44
C GLU A 153 -4.19 11.75 3.73
N GLN A 154 -4.87 11.44 4.81
CA GLN A 154 -4.26 11.18 6.12
C GLN A 154 -3.73 9.75 6.20
N ILE A 155 -2.50 9.56 5.74
CA ILE A 155 -1.80 8.28 5.74
C ILE A 155 -0.51 8.34 6.56
N ASP A 156 -0.03 7.17 6.97
CA ASP A 156 1.13 6.99 7.82
C ASP A 156 2.32 6.43 7.04
N PHE A 157 2.08 5.67 5.97
CA PHE A 157 3.10 5.20 5.04
C PHE A 157 2.49 4.82 3.69
N ILE A 158 3.34 4.72 2.67
CA ILE A 158 2.99 4.15 1.37
C ILE A 158 3.75 2.83 1.21
N ASP A 159 3.05 1.78 0.77
CA ASP A 159 3.62 0.47 0.47
C ASP A 159 3.57 0.18 -1.03
N ILE A 160 4.64 -0.39 -1.58
CA ILE A 160 4.68 -0.84 -2.98
C ILE A 160 4.38 -2.33 -3.03
N ASN A 161 3.35 -2.69 -3.80
CA ASN A 161 3.04 -4.09 -4.06
C ASN A 161 3.98 -4.68 -5.12
N CYS A 162 4.90 -5.53 -4.67
CA CYS A 162 5.75 -6.38 -5.48
C CYS A 162 5.44 -7.88 -5.29
N GLY A 163 4.22 -8.21 -4.84
CA GLY A 163 3.83 -9.56 -4.42
C GLY A 163 2.51 -10.09 -4.97
N CYS A 164 1.73 -9.28 -5.69
CA CYS A 164 0.46 -9.71 -6.27
C CYS A 164 0.69 -10.72 -7.40
N PRO A 165 0.08 -11.93 -7.35
CA PRO A 165 0.23 -12.94 -8.39
C PRO A 165 -0.78 -12.77 -9.54
N ILE A 166 -1.76 -11.86 -9.44
CA ILE A 166 -2.82 -11.69 -10.44
C ILE A 166 -2.22 -11.29 -11.79
N ASP A 167 -2.57 -12.02 -12.85
CA ASP A 167 -1.96 -11.82 -14.17
C ASP A 167 -2.23 -10.43 -14.75
N LEU A 168 -3.45 -9.88 -14.56
CA LEU A 168 -3.80 -8.52 -14.97
C LEU A 168 -2.82 -7.44 -14.45
N VAL A 169 -2.27 -7.63 -13.24
CA VAL A 169 -1.29 -6.71 -12.65
C VAL A 169 0.11 -7.01 -13.18
N ASN A 170 0.47 -8.29 -13.32
CA ASN A 170 1.80 -8.72 -13.77
C ASN A 170 2.07 -8.43 -15.25
N GLU A 171 1.06 -8.57 -16.12
CA GLU A 171 1.12 -8.24 -17.55
C GLU A 171 1.37 -6.75 -17.77
N LYS A 172 0.81 -5.89 -16.89
CA LYS A 172 1.10 -4.45 -16.85
C LYS A 172 2.43 -4.12 -16.14
N GLY A 173 3.22 -5.14 -15.81
CA GLY A 173 4.52 -5.00 -15.14
C GLY A 173 4.48 -4.71 -13.64
N GLY A 174 3.31 -4.71 -13.00
CA GLY A 174 3.19 -4.56 -11.55
C GLY A 174 3.36 -5.88 -10.79
N GLY A 175 3.16 -5.86 -9.46
CA GLY A 175 3.15 -7.07 -8.65
C GLY A 175 4.47 -7.84 -8.69
N CYS A 176 4.41 -9.16 -8.78
CA CYS A 176 5.62 -10.02 -8.82
C CYS A 176 6.54 -9.69 -10.02
N SER A 177 5.97 -9.23 -11.14
CA SER A 177 6.72 -8.82 -12.34
C SER A 177 7.63 -7.61 -12.06
N LEU A 178 7.19 -6.67 -11.22
CA LEU A 178 8.03 -5.53 -10.83
C LEU A 178 9.25 -5.97 -10.01
N ALA A 179 9.08 -6.97 -9.12
CA ALA A 179 10.16 -7.48 -8.28
C ALA A 179 11.33 -8.07 -9.10
N LEU A 180 11.03 -8.72 -10.23
CA LEU A 180 12.05 -9.26 -11.14
C LEU A 180 12.77 -8.18 -11.93
N ARG A 181 12.11 -7.05 -12.19
CA ARG A 181 12.66 -5.91 -12.93
C ARG A 181 13.28 -4.93 -11.94
N SER A 182 14.28 -5.38 -11.19
CA SER A 182 14.85 -4.64 -10.04
C SER A 182 15.34 -3.22 -10.39
N ASN A 183 15.88 -3.00 -11.59
CA ASN A 183 16.21 -1.64 -12.06
C ASN A 183 14.96 -0.75 -12.17
N LYS A 184 13.88 -1.27 -12.75
CA LYS A 184 12.60 -0.57 -12.85
C LYS A 184 11.96 -0.33 -11.48
N LEU A 185 12.07 -1.27 -10.56
CA LEU A 185 11.64 -1.10 -9.17
C LEU A 185 12.41 0.04 -8.48
N VAL A 186 13.73 0.09 -8.63
CA VAL A 186 14.55 1.19 -8.11
C VAL A 186 14.10 2.52 -8.70
N GLU A 187 13.82 2.58 -10.01
CA GLU A 187 13.31 3.80 -10.64
C GLU A 187 11.97 4.25 -10.04
N VAL A 188 11.02 3.32 -9.89
CA VAL A 188 9.72 3.58 -9.24
C VAL A 188 9.90 4.09 -7.82
N MET A 189 10.74 3.43 -7.02
CA MET A 189 10.99 3.82 -5.64
C MET A 189 11.64 5.20 -5.55
N LYS A 190 12.60 5.51 -6.44
CA LYS A 190 13.24 6.82 -6.50
C LYS A 190 12.23 7.92 -6.80
N THR A 191 11.42 7.79 -7.85
CA THR A 191 10.44 8.84 -8.21
C THR A 191 9.39 9.02 -7.13
N MET A 192 8.89 7.93 -6.53
CA MET A 192 7.97 8.01 -5.39
C MET A 192 8.61 8.69 -4.18
N SER A 193 9.85 8.34 -3.82
CA SER A 193 10.51 8.93 -2.65
C SER A 193 10.69 10.45 -2.73
N LYS A 194 10.81 11.00 -3.94
CA LYS A 194 10.93 12.45 -4.17
C LYS A 194 9.62 13.23 -3.97
N VAL A 195 8.46 12.56 -4.06
CA VAL A 195 7.15 13.25 -4.11
C VAL A 195 6.27 13.03 -2.88
N ILE A 196 6.64 12.10 -2.01
CA ILE A 196 5.84 11.72 -0.82
C ILE A 196 6.28 12.44 0.47
N GLY A 197 7.23 13.37 0.37
CA GLY A 197 7.77 14.14 1.49
C GLY A 197 8.33 13.25 2.59
N ASN A 198 7.92 13.50 3.83
CA ASN A 198 8.33 12.74 5.01
C ASN A 198 7.57 11.41 5.21
N THR A 199 6.71 11.01 4.27
CA THR A 199 5.97 9.75 4.37
C THR A 199 6.92 8.56 4.12
N PRO A 200 7.02 7.59 5.05
CA PRO A 200 7.79 6.37 4.84
C PRO A 200 7.32 5.59 3.60
N LEU A 201 8.30 5.04 2.87
CA LEU A 201 8.06 4.15 1.73
C LEU A 201 8.46 2.74 2.12
N THR A 202 7.53 1.82 1.95
CA THR A 202 7.67 0.41 2.33
C THR A 202 7.48 -0.47 1.10
N LEU A 203 7.98 -1.70 1.17
CA LEU A 203 7.97 -2.63 0.05
C LEU A 203 7.47 -4.00 0.49
N LYS A 204 6.46 -4.52 -0.20
CA LYS A 204 5.97 -5.88 0.01
C LYS A 204 6.33 -6.79 -1.16
N LEU A 205 7.09 -7.86 -0.92
CA LEU A 205 7.48 -8.84 -1.94
C LEU A 205 7.18 -10.29 -1.55
N ARG A 206 7.39 -11.18 -2.52
CA ARG A 206 7.38 -12.65 -2.39
C ARG A 206 8.80 -13.19 -2.52
N THR A 207 9.01 -14.47 -2.18
CA THR A 207 10.34 -15.10 -2.26
C THR A 207 10.88 -15.23 -3.69
N GLY A 208 9.98 -15.33 -4.67
CA GLY A 208 10.28 -15.41 -6.09
C GLY A 208 9.01 -15.67 -6.90
N ILE A 209 9.15 -15.85 -8.22
CA ILE A 209 8.03 -16.26 -9.08
C ILE A 209 7.86 -17.77 -9.10
N LYS A 210 8.95 -18.50 -9.39
CA LYS A 210 8.94 -19.96 -9.50
C LYS A 210 9.26 -20.60 -8.15
N GLU A 211 8.74 -21.79 -7.94
CA GLU A 211 9.08 -22.62 -6.79
C GLU A 211 10.55 -23.03 -6.83
N GLY A 212 11.20 -23.11 -5.67
CA GLY A 212 12.62 -23.42 -5.52
C GLY A 212 13.59 -22.35 -6.06
N VAL A 213 13.09 -21.31 -6.74
CA VAL A 213 13.90 -20.21 -7.29
C VAL A 213 13.68 -18.95 -6.47
N TYR A 214 14.55 -18.72 -5.51
CA TYR A 214 14.49 -17.55 -4.63
C TYR A 214 15.21 -16.37 -5.28
N THR A 215 14.48 -15.32 -5.63
CA THR A 215 15.06 -14.10 -6.22
C THR A 215 14.92 -12.88 -5.32
N ALA A 216 14.13 -13.00 -4.23
CA ALA A 216 13.87 -11.91 -3.30
C ALA A 216 15.13 -11.25 -2.75
N HIS A 217 16.13 -12.05 -2.37
CA HIS A 217 17.39 -11.54 -1.82
C HIS A 217 18.15 -10.63 -2.80
N GLN A 218 18.11 -10.95 -4.10
CA GLN A 218 18.73 -10.14 -5.16
C GLN A 218 17.99 -8.81 -5.33
N THR A 219 16.66 -8.86 -5.36
CA THR A 219 15.82 -7.66 -5.42
C THR A 219 16.04 -6.77 -4.20
N ILE A 220 16.07 -7.36 -3.00
CA ILE A 220 16.30 -6.63 -1.74
C ILE A 220 17.67 -5.98 -1.71
N SER A 221 18.73 -6.73 -2.05
CA SER A 221 20.09 -6.20 -2.12
C SER A 221 20.17 -4.99 -3.06
N LYS A 222 19.49 -5.07 -4.22
CA LYS A 222 19.42 -3.96 -5.18
C LYS A 222 18.69 -2.75 -4.59
N VAL A 223 17.49 -2.91 -4.04
CA VAL A 223 16.72 -1.75 -3.54
C VAL A 223 17.38 -1.11 -2.33
N VAL A 224 17.92 -1.91 -1.39
CA VAL A 224 18.65 -1.37 -0.22
C VAL A 224 19.85 -0.55 -0.65
N LYS A 225 20.58 -0.98 -1.69
CA LYS A 225 21.75 -0.27 -2.20
C LYS A 225 21.42 1.07 -2.87
N TYR A 226 20.29 1.16 -3.60
CA TYR A 226 20.01 2.31 -4.47
C TYR A 226 18.85 3.20 -4.03
N CYS A 227 17.91 2.68 -3.24
CA CYS A 227 16.75 3.40 -2.70
C CYS A 227 16.17 2.60 -1.51
N PRO A 228 16.79 2.66 -0.33
CA PRO A 228 16.38 1.84 0.81
C PRO A 228 14.95 2.18 1.27
N PRO A 229 14.03 1.20 1.31
CA PRO A 229 12.73 1.38 1.94
C PRO A 229 12.87 1.36 3.47
N GLN A 230 11.91 1.97 4.17
CA GLN A 230 11.89 2.01 5.64
C GLN A 230 11.46 0.67 6.25
N LEU A 231 10.71 -0.14 5.50
CA LEU A 231 10.28 -1.48 5.89
C LEU A 231 10.15 -2.35 4.64
N ILE A 232 10.58 -3.61 4.78
CA ILE A 232 10.36 -4.65 3.77
C ILE A 232 9.50 -5.73 4.40
N THR A 233 8.36 -6.04 3.79
CA THR A 233 7.54 -7.19 4.17
C THR A 233 7.72 -8.30 3.15
N LEU A 234 8.12 -9.49 3.62
CA LEU A 234 8.30 -10.66 2.78
C LEU A 234 7.17 -11.64 3.03
N HIS A 235 6.49 -12.03 1.97
CA HIS A 235 5.61 -13.17 1.97
C HIS A 235 6.43 -14.43 1.61
N PRO A 236 6.62 -15.39 2.53
CA PRO A 236 7.47 -16.58 2.35
C PRO A 236 6.89 -17.62 1.37
N ARG A 237 6.44 -17.18 0.20
CA ARG A 237 5.86 -18.02 -0.87
C ARG A 237 6.25 -17.49 -2.24
N SER A 238 6.39 -18.39 -3.20
CA SER A 238 6.51 -18.05 -4.62
C SER A 238 5.18 -17.54 -5.19
N LYS A 239 5.12 -17.11 -6.46
CA LYS A 239 3.88 -16.66 -7.13
C LYS A 239 2.84 -17.80 -7.19
N TYR A 240 3.28 -19.02 -7.49
CA TYR A 240 2.42 -20.14 -7.89
C TYR A 240 2.01 -21.10 -6.76
N LEU A 241 2.49 -20.91 -5.53
CA LEU A 241 2.27 -21.86 -4.43
C LEU A 241 1.34 -21.32 -3.32
N PHE A 242 0.61 -22.24 -2.67
CA PHE A 242 -0.14 -21.98 -1.44
C PHE A 242 0.60 -22.36 -0.15
N GLN A 243 1.64 -23.20 -0.18
CA GLN A 243 2.39 -23.64 0.99
C GLN A 243 3.52 -22.65 1.37
N ILE A 244 3.82 -22.52 2.66
CA ILE A 244 4.81 -21.58 3.20
C ILE A 244 6.20 -22.21 3.22
N ASP A 245 7.21 -21.45 2.78
CA ASP A 245 8.62 -21.81 2.88
C ASP A 245 9.31 -21.03 4.00
N PHE A 246 9.25 -21.59 5.21
CA PHE A 246 9.88 -21.00 6.40
C PHE A 246 11.42 -21.09 6.38
N LEU A 247 11.99 -22.02 5.61
CA LEU A 247 13.44 -22.27 5.58
C LEU A 247 14.17 -21.11 4.91
N PHE A 248 13.60 -20.57 3.83
CA PHE A 248 14.13 -19.36 3.18
C PHE A 248 14.17 -18.16 4.11
N CYS A 249 13.09 -17.91 4.88
CA CYS A 249 13.06 -16.80 5.83
C CYS A 249 14.12 -16.92 6.91
N ARG A 250 14.30 -18.12 7.48
CA ARG A 250 15.29 -18.36 8.54
C ARG A 250 16.73 -18.17 8.08
N ASN A 251 17.05 -18.49 6.83
CA ASN A 251 18.44 -18.44 6.35
C ASN A 251 18.87 -17.07 5.79
N PHE A 252 17.92 -16.18 5.48
CA PHE A 252 18.21 -14.90 4.79
C PHE A 252 17.79 -13.65 5.57
N PHE A 253 16.91 -13.75 6.56
CA PHE A 253 16.33 -12.57 7.23
C PHE A 253 16.45 -12.59 8.76
N PHE A 254 16.68 -13.75 9.37
CA PHE A 254 16.95 -13.92 10.80
C PHE A 254 18.40 -14.37 10.97
#